data_AF-A0A2J7ZFN9-F1
#
_entry.id   AF-A0A2J7ZFN9-F1
#
_cell.length_a   1.000
_cell.length_b   1.000
_cell.length_c   1.000
_cell.angle_alpha   90.00
_cell.angle_beta   90.00
_cell.angle_gamma   90.00
#
_symmetry.space_group_name_H-M   'P 1'
#
loop_
_entity.id
_entity.type
_entity.pdbx_description
1 polymer ?
#
loop_
_entity_poly.entity_id
_entity_poly.type
_entity_poly.pdbx_seq_one_letter_code
_entity_poly.pdbx_strand_id
1 'polypeptide(L)'
;MTDIELLRLFSLAEEFRYMVVRDEEKLELAKLVERVPIPVKESLDEPTAKVNVLLQAYISNLKLEGLALASDMVYVTQSAGRLMRCLFEICLRRGWSGLTDRALALTKMVNYRMWGSQSPLRQFKGIPN
;
A
#
# COMPACT_ATOMS: atom_id res chain seq x y z
N MET A 1 0.24 -16.48 5.96
CA MET A 1 0.47 -15.15 5.38
C MET A 1 -0.81 -14.34 5.44
N THR A 2 -0.79 -13.29 6.25
CA THR A 2 -1.85 -12.31 6.54
C THR A 2 -1.70 -11.06 5.66
N ASP A 3 -2.66 -10.14 5.69
CA ASP A 3 -2.57 -8.87 4.95
C ASP A 3 -1.37 -8.03 5.40
N ILE A 4 -1.06 -8.05 6.71
CA ILE A 4 0.14 -7.42 7.28
C ILE A 4 1.41 -7.97 6.61
N GLU A 5 1.52 -9.29 6.50
CA GLU A 5 2.69 -9.94 5.91
C GLU A 5 2.78 -9.74 4.39
N LEU A 6 1.64 -9.64 3.69
CA LEU A 6 1.60 -9.33 2.25
C LEU A 6 2.06 -7.89 1.97
N LEU A 7 1.60 -6.92 2.75
CA LEU A 7 2.04 -5.52 2.60
C LEU A 7 3.51 -5.33 2.95
N ARG A 8 4.00 -6.05 3.97
CA ARG A 8 5.43 -6.14 4.27
C ARG A 8 6.22 -6.71 3.09
N LEU A 9 5.77 -7.83 2.52
CA LEU A 9 6.42 -8.47 1.37
C LEU A 9 6.45 -7.53 0.15
N PHE A 10 5.36 -6.81 -0.11
CA PHE A 10 5.32 -5.79 -1.15
C PHE A 10 6.36 -4.70 -0.94
N SER A 11 6.51 -4.23 0.29
CA SER A 11 7.41 -3.13 0.65
C SER A 11 8.89 -3.50 0.55
N LEU A 12 9.20 -4.79 0.42
CA LEU A 12 10.54 -5.33 0.18
C LEU A 12 10.91 -5.46 -1.31
N ALA A 13 10.05 -5.02 -2.23
CA ALA A 13 10.34 -5.10 -3.66
C ALA A 13 11.61 -4.32 -4.03
N GLU A 14 12.40 -4.88 -4.95
CA GLU A 14 13.68 -4.31 -5.38
C GLU A 14 13.53 -2.91 -5.99
N GLU A 15 12.36 -2.60 -6.59
CA GLU A 15 12.05 -1.25 -7.08
C GLU A 15 12.16 -0.17 -5.98
N PHE A 16 11.97 -0.51 -4.71
CA PHE A 16 11.98 0.43 -3.60
C PHE A 16 13.32 0.50 -2.86
N ARG A 17 14.35 -0.22 -3.30
CA ARG A 17 15.65 -0.34 -2.61
C ARG A 17 16.36 0.99 -2.30
N TYR A 18 16.11 2.03 -3.10
CA TYR A 18 16.73 3.35 -2.94
C TYR A 18 15.85 4.35 -2.19
N MET A 19 14.65 3.93 -1.76
CA MET A 19 13.84 4.76 -0.89
C MET A 19 14.49 4.82 0.49
N VAL A 20 14.50 6.01 1.07
CA VAL A 20 15.06 6.26 2.41
C VAL A 20 14.04 7.05 3.21
N VAL A 21 14.08 6.87 4.54
CA VAL A 21 13.33 7.70 5.48
C VAL A 21 14.17 8.94 5.78
N ARG A 22 13.64 10.11 5.46
CA ARG A 22 14.31 11.40 5.74
C ARG A 22 13.84 11.94 7.09
N ASP A 23 14.66 12.72 7.77
CA ASP A 23 14.32 13.22 9.12
C ASP A 23 13.12 14.18 9.10
N GLU A 24 13.01 14.99 8.06
CA GLU A 24 11.94 15.98 7.90
C GLU A 24 10.53 15.38 7.71
N GLU A 25 10.43 14.12 7.27
CA GLU A 25 9.15 13.41 7.02
C GLU A 25 8.77 12.45 8.16
N LYS A 26 9.65 12.21 9.16
CA LYS A 26 9.39 11.25 10.26
C LYS A 26 8.13 11.58 11.05
N LEU A 27 7.90 12.86 11.33
CA LEU A 27 6.71 13.30 12.07
C LEU A 27 5.43 13.06 11.27
N GLU A 28 5.46 13.29 9.95
CA GLU A 28 4.32 13.05 9.08
C GLU A 28 4.06 11.54 8.95
N LEU A 29 5.11 10.73 8.76
CA LEU A 29 5.00 9.27 8.73
C LEU A 29 4.41 8.70 10.02
N ALA A 30 4.85 9.18 11.19
CA ALA A 30 4.28 8.76 12.47
C ALA A 30 2.76 9.02 12.56
N LYS A 31 2.31 10.19 12.12
CA LYS A 31 0.87 10.52 12.06
C LYS A 31 0.10 9.65 11.06
N LEU A 32 0.71 9.28 9.95
CA LEU A 32 0.07 8.41 8.94
C LEU A 32 -0.10 6.99 9.46
N VAL A 33 0.88 6.47 10.20
CA VAL A 33 0.85 5.09 10.75
C VAL A 33 -0.35 4.89 11.69
N GLU A 34 -0.72 5.90 12.45
CA GLU A 34 -1.90 5.85 13.34
C GLU A 34 -3.24 5.85 12.57
N ARG A 35 -3.24 6.23 11.29
CA ARG A 35 -4.44 6.40 10.46
C ARG A 35 -4.63 5.30 9.41
N VAL A 36 -3.61 4.50 9.15
CA VAL A 36 -3.70 3.40 8.19
C VAL A 36 -4.37 2.18 8.84
N PRO A 37 -5.23 1.45 8.11
CA PRO A 37 -6.06 0.41 8.72
C PRO A 37 -5.33 -0.91 8.99
N ILE A 38 -4.24 -1.21 8.27
CA ILE A 38 -3.49 -2.46 8.44
C ILE A 38 -2.22 -2.14 9.24
N PRO A 39 -2.00 -2.79 10.40
CA PRO A 39 -0.84 -2.53 11.24
C PRO A 39 0.49 -2.73 10.50
N VAL A 40 1.39 -1.77 10.67
CA VAL A 40 2.78 -1.82 10.20
C VAL A 40 3.66 -2.27 11.37
N LYS A 41 4.43 -3.34 11.19
CA LYS A 41 5.22 -3.96 12.27
C LYS A 41 6.69 -3.53 12.25
N GLU A 42 7.12 -2.94 11.15
CA GLU A 42 8.45 -2.42 10.89
C GLU A 42 8.69 -1.13 11.68
N SER A 43 9.95 -0.83 11.99
CA SER A 43 10.30 0.46 12.60
C SER A 43 10.05 1.60 11.62
N LEU A 44 9.60 2.76 12.10
CA LEU A 44 9.35 3.94 11.25
C LEU A 44 10.62 4.48 10.57
N ASP A 45 11.80 4.13 11.08
CA ASP A 45 13.08 4.48 10.48
C ASP A 45 13.45 3.54 9.30
N GLU A 46 12.72 2.45 9.10
CA GLU A 46 12.96 1.53 7.97
C GLU A 46 12.26 2.01 6.69
N PRO A 47 12.93 1.97 5.52
CA PRO A 47 12.30 2.26 4.23
C PRO A 47 11.07 1.40 3.92
N THR A 48 11.06 0.16 4.41
CA THR A 48 9.94 -0.79 4.30
C THR A 48 8.68 -0.25 4.98
N ALA A 49 8.80 0.33 6.17
CA ALA A 49 7.68 0.96 6.87
C ALA A 49 7.12 2.13 6.06
N LYS A 50 8.01 2.99 5.54
CA LYS A 50 7.63 4.11 4.69
C LYS A 50 6.83 3.66 3.46
N VAL A 51 7.34 2.69 2.69
CA VAL A 51 6.62 2.18 1.50
C VAL A 51 5.24 1.61 1.87
N ASN A 52 5.18 0.83 2.95
CA ASN A 52 3.94 0.23 3.44
C ASN A 52 2.90 1.31 3.78
N VAL A 53 3.30 2.29 4.60
CA VAL A 53 2.45 3.40 5.03
C VAL A 53 1.98 4.23 3.84
N LEU A 54 2.85 4.51 2.87
CA LEU A 54 2.49 5.29 1.67
C LEU A 54 1.49 4.57 0.79
N LEU A 55 1.64 3.25 0.59
CA LEU A 55 0.66 2.47 -0.15
C LEU A 55 -0.72 2.50 0.55
N GLN A 56 -0.74 2.32 1.87
CA GLN A 56 -1.99 2.36 2.63
C GLN A 56 -2.61 3.77 2.64
N ALA A 57 -1.80 4.82 2.79
CA ALA A 57 -2.24 6.21 2.73
C ALA A 57 -2.87 6.54 1.36
N TYR A 58 -2.30 6.01 0.28
CA TYR A 58 -2.86 6.13 -1.06
C TYR A 58 -4.26 5.51 -1.17
N ILE A 59 -4.43 4.24 -0.74
CA ILE A 59 -5.71 3.53 -0.77
C ILE A 59 -6.74 4.25 0.11
N SER A 60 -6.32 4.76 1.26
CA SER A 60 -7.13 5.54 2.20
C SER A 60 -7.47 6.96 1.71
N ASN A 61 -6.95 7.41 0.56
CA ASN A 61 -7.09 8.79 0.08
C ASN A 61 -6.64 9.85 1.12
N LEU A 62 -5.61 9.53 1.92
CA LEU A 62 -5.05 10.50 2.86
C LEU A 62 -4.29 11.59 2.10
N LYS A 63 -4.39 12.83 2.60
CA LYS A 63 -3.60 13.95 2.10
C LYS A 63 -2.22 13.94 2.76
N LEU A 64 -1.19 14.22 1.96
CA LEU A 64 0.18 14.41 2.40
C LEU A 64 0.51 15.90 2.32
N GLU A 65 1.26 16.39 3.30
CA GLU A 65 1.73 17.77 3.39
C GLU A 65 3.12 17.92 2.74
N GLY A 66 4.00 16.93 2.93
CA GLY A 66 5.35 16.93 2.37
C GLY A 66 5.40 16.63 0.86
N LEU A 67 6.00 17.53 0.08
CA LEU A 67 6.19 17.35 -1.37
C LEU A 67 7.05 16.13 -1.74
N ALA A 68 8.12 15.88 -0.97
CA ALA A 68 8.98 14.72 -1.16
C ALA A 68 8.21 13.41 -0.90
N LEU A 69 7.43 13.39 0.19
CA LEU A 69 6.62 12.23 0.57
C LEU A 69 5.49 11.96 -0.43
N ALA A 70 4.88 13.01 -0.98
CA ALA A 70 3.90 12.90 -2.07
C ALA A 70 4.51 12.32 -3.35
N SER A 71 5.75 12.74 -3.69
CA SER A 71 6.47 12.20 -4.84
C SER A 71 6.82 10.72 -4.65
N ASP A 72 7.25 10.34 -3.45
CA ASP A 72 7.52 8.96 -3.08
C ASP A 72 6.24 8.10 -3.14
N MET A 73 5.09 8.63 -2.69
CA MET A 73 3.80 7.94 -2.83
C MET A 73 3.43 7.71 -4.31
N VAL A 74 3.68 8.68 -5.18
CA VAL A 74 3.44 8.51 -6.63
C VAL A 74 4.32 7.39 -7.19
N TYR A 75 5.60 7.35 -6.82
CA TYR A 75 6.51 6.28 -7.24
C TYR A 75 6.05 4.89 -6.77
N VAL A 76 5.68 4.77 -5.49
CA VAL A 76 5.14 3.51 -4.92
C VAL A 76 3.90 3.06 -5.67
N THR A 77 2.96 3.98 -5.90
CA THR A 77 1.64 3.66 -6.49
C THR A 77 1.70 3.33 -7.98
N GLN A 78 2.61 3.95 -8.73
CA GLN A 78 2.87 3.58 -10.13
C GLN A 78 3.38 2.14 -10.29
N SER A 79 4.19 1.68 -9.33
CA SER A 79 4.68 0.29 -9.31
C SER A 79 3.68 -0.68 -8.66
N ALA A 80 2.80 -0.19 -7.79
CA ALA A 80 1.95 -1.02 -6.94
C ALA A 80 1.05 -2.00 -7.71
N GLY A 81 0.42 -1.53 -8.79
CA GLY A 81 -0.50 -2.37 -9.58
C GLY A 81 0.19 -3.60 -10.20
N ARG A 82 1.38 -3.43 -10.79
CA ARG A 82 2.14 -4.54 -11.38
C ARG A 82 2.67 -5.50 -10.33
N LEU A 83 3.23 -4.96 -9.24
CA LEU A 83 3.81 -5.75 -8.17
C LEU A 83 2.76 -6.58 -7.42
N MET A 84 1.62 -5.97 -7.07
CA MET A 84 0.55 -6.68 -6.36
C MET A 84 -0.10 -7.74 -7.26
N ARG A 85 -0.25 -7.46 -8.56
CA ARG A 85 -0.69 -8.46 -9.54
C ARG A 85 0.30 -9.62 -9.66
N CYS A 86 1.61 -9.36 -9.65
CA CYS A 86 2.64 -10.40 -9.66
C CYS A 86 2.50 -11.32 -8.44
N LEU A 87 2.36 -10.75 -7.24
CA LEU A 87 2.14 -11.51 -6.00
C LEU A 87 0.89 -12.39 -6.08
N PHE A 88 -0.21 -11.85 -6.62
CA PHE A 88 -1.43 -12.61 -6.86
C PHE A 88 -1.20 -13.81 -7.81
N GLU A 89 -0.56 -13.60 -8.96
CA GLU A 89 -0.31 -14.65 -9.95
C GLU A 89 0.60 -15.77 -9.38
N ILE A 90 1.58 -15.43 -8.56
CA ILE A 90 2.42 -16.40 -7.86
C ILE A 90 1.58 -17.26 -6.91
N CYS A 91 0.72 -16.62 -6.10
CA CYS A 91 -0.15 -17.34 -5.16
C CYS A 91 -1.13 -18.26 -5.89
N LEU A 92 -1.72 -17.78 -7.00
CA LEU A 92 -2.64 -18.53 -7.83
C LEU A 92 -1.97 -19.78 -8.41
N ARG A 93 -0.78 -19.62 -9.02
CA ARG A 93 -0.03 -20.74 -9.62
C ARG A 93 0.42 -21.78 -8.61
N ARG A 94 0.63 -21.38 -7.35
CA ARG A 94 0.98 -22.29 -6.25
C ARG A 94 -0.24 -22.95 -5.60
N GLY A 95 -1.46 -22.61 -6.02
CA GLY A 95 -2.69 -23.19 -5.47
C GLY A 95 -3.00 -22.75 -4.05
N TRP A 96 -2.44 -21.63 -3.58
CA TRP A 96 -2.68 -21.12 -2.23
C TRP A 96 -3.97 -20.31 -2.19
N SER A 97 -5.12 -20.97 -2.20
CA SER A 97 -6.45 -20.36 -2.35
C SER A 97 -6.68 -19.16 -1.42
N GLY A 98 -6.49 -19.33 -0.10
CA GLY A 98 -6.70 -18.26 0.87
C GLY A 98 -5.73 -17.08 0.72
N LEU A 99 -4.52 -17.31 0.21
CA LEU A 99 -3.56 -16.22 -0.04
C LEU A 99 -3.84 -15.54 -1.39
N THR A 100 -4.28 -16.31 -2.37
CA THR A 100 -4.70 -15.83 -3.69
C THR A 100 -5.85 -14.86 -3.57
N ASP A 101 -6.86 -15.18 -2.76
CA ASP A 101 -8.00 -14.30 -2.51
C ASP A 101 -7.58 -12.97 -1.88
N ARG A 102 -6.73 -13.00 -0.84
CA ARG A 102 -6.17 -11.79 -0.20
C ARG A 102 -5.34 -10.95 -1.17
N ALA A 103 -4.44 -11.57 -1.93
CA ALA A 103 -3.60 -10.87 -2.90
C ALA A 103 -4.44 -10.24 -4.02
N LEU A 104 -5.49 -10.92 -4.47
CA LEU A 104 -6.44 -10.36 -5.45
C LEU A 104 -7.22 -9.19 -4.85
N ALA A 105 -7.67 -9.30 -3.60
CA ALA A 105 -8.38 -8.25 -2.89
C ALA A 105 -7.49 -6.99 -2.77
N LEU A 106 -6.24 -7.13 -2.32
CA LEU A 106 -5.28 -6.02 -2.27
C LEU A 106 -5.02 -5.43 -3.66
N THR A 107 -4.88 -6.26 -4.69
CA THR A 107 -4.72 -5.77 -6.08
C THR A 107 -5.89 -4.88 -6.51
N LYS A 108 -7.13 -5.27 -6.18
CA LYS A 108 -8.32 -4.45 -6.45
C LYS A 108 -8.31 -3.16 -5.61
N MET A 109 -7.94 -3.24 -4.33
CA MET A 109 -7.89 -2.06 -3.46
C MET A 109 -6.90 -1.00 -3.95
N VAL A 110 -5.74 -1.45 -4.46
CA VAL A 110 -4.76 -0.57 -5.12
C VAL A 110 -5.35 0.03 -6.40
N ASN A 111 -5.92 -0.78 -7.30
CA ASN A 111 -6.41 -0.31 -8.59
C ASN A 111 -7.59 0.66 -8.49
N TYR A 112 -8.53 0.41 -7.57
CA TYR A 112 -9.69 1.26 -7.35
C TYR A 112 -9.45 2.35 -6.31
N ARG A 113 -8.27 2.37 -5.67
CA ARG A 113 -7.91 3.31 -4.61
C ARG A 113 -8.98 3.40 -3.52
N MET A 114 -9.38 2.24 -3.02
CA MET A 114 -10.39 2.09 -1.96
C MET A 114 -10.18 0.78 -1.21
N TRP A 115 -10.54 0.76 0.07
CA TRP A 115 -10.55 -0.46 0.87
C TRP A 115 -11.77 -1.33 0.57
N GLY A 116 -11.63 -2.64 0.76
CA GLY A 116 -12.72 -3.61 0.54
C GLY A 116 -13.93 -3.42 1.47
N SER A 117 -13.76 -2.71 2.58
CA SER A 117 -14.84 -2.37 3.51
C SER A 117 -15.68 -1.15 3.07
N GLN A 118 -15.24 -0.40 2.05
CA GLN A 118 -15.94 0.77 1.56
C GLN A 118 -17.03 0.40 0.54
N SER A 119 -18.00 1.29 0.34
CA SER A 119 -19.10 1.08 -0.62
C SER A 119 -18.56 0.79 -2.03
N PRO A 120 -18.96 -0.33 -2.67
CA PRO A 120 -18.58 -0.65 -4.06
C PRO A 120 -18.97 0.42 -5.09
N LEU A 121 -19.94 1.29 -4.77
CA LEU A 121 -20.37 2.37 -5.66
C LEU A 121 -19.24 3.36 -6.01
N ARG A 122 -18.19 3.43 -5.18
CA ARG A 122 -16.99 4.26 -5.44
C ARG A 122 -16.24 3.87 -6.72
N GLN A 123 -16.48 2.69 -7.28
CA GLN A 123 -15.86 2.24 -8.53
C GLN A 123 -16.44 2.94 -9.77
N PHE A 124 -17.63 3.55 -9.67
CA PHE A 124 -18.31 4.17 -10.79
C PHE A 124 -18.04 5.67 -10.85
N LYS A 125 -17.58 6.14 -12.01
CA LYS A 125 -17.41 7.57 -12.27
C LYS A 125 -18.79 8.23 -12.37
N GLY A 126 -18.96 9.37 -11.67
CA GLY A 126 -20.20 10.16 -11.72
C GLY A 126 -21.14 9.97 -10.53
N ILE A 127 -20.82 9.09 -9.58
CA ILE A 127 -21.54 8.99 -8.30
C ILE A 127 -20.91 9.98 -7.31
N PRO A 128 -21.69 10.87 -6.66
CA PRO A 128 -21.19 11.73 -5.59
C PRO A 128 -20.61 10.90 -4.43
N ASN A 129 -19.48 11.34 -3.89
CA ASN A 129 -18.82 10.70 -2.74
C ASN A 129 -19.55 10.94 -1.42
#